data_AF-A0A2E6RB06-F1
#
_entry.id   AF-A0A2E6RB06-F1
#
_cell.length_a   1.000
_cell.length_b   1.000
_cell.length_c   1.000
_cell.angle_alpha   90.00
_cell.angle_beta   90.00
_cell.angle_gamma   90.00
#
_symmetry.space_group_name_H-M   'P 1'
#
loop_
_entity.id
_entity.type
_entity.pdbx_description
1 polymer ?
#
loop_
_entity_poly.entity_id
_entity_poly.type
_entity_poly.pdbx_seq_one_letter_code
_entity_poly.pdbx_strand_id
1 'polypeptide(L)'
;MNFKKSILSSAVLLPVFLTLTACGGSSGSSSTTDNLPNNEESADPDNTQPEDNSVGPRSYADIDSDDNGLIEISSLEELDWVRNNLAGTYLVDNDGNQYTDGCPAEGCHGYELTTDLDFDTNGDGEVNSADDYFDYDGSGNNEGWLPVGSEATPFIATFNGNDHTIRNLYINRNQQRVGLFGQTGTEGGPAVVRRLSIVDADITNADDYTGILSGYAYDTEVSYIFTSGALNVDEEAGGIIGNIDNSQVSHVGTEADISGYGALGGISSTLVNSELKYSYSDATVYATDGTSAGLVAYVYSSSADQVAFTGTVTSTASFAAPLFEWMGNNASLTNCYATGAVLSEGTTGFAYTVTGAPAYTISNCYITSDLSAASSVVTEASDDSGFYYATDSTGVDTSSIGTGVTEDELKCPTTADATFEETGCASETLFAGWDEAIWDFGTDQDLPTLRHMTTAYPID
;
A
#
# COMPACT_ATOMS: atom_id res chain seq x y z
N MET A 1 -18.42 30.41 22.31
CA MET A 1 -17.34 31.10 23.04
C MET A 1 -16.06 30.33 22.74
N ASN A 2 -15.18 30.95 21.96
CA ASN A 2 -13.94 30.36 21.42
C ASN A 2 -12.94 30.06 22.54
N PHE A 3 -12.39 28.85 22.56
CA PHE A 3 -11.09 28.58 23.17
C PHE A 3 -10.15 28.05 22.08
N LYS A 4 -9.09 28.83 21.86
CA LYS A 4 -8.00 28.60 20.91
C LYS A 4 -7.18 27.38 21.35
N LYS A 5 -7.00 26.42 20.44
CA LYS A 5 -5.93 25.40 20.47
C LYS A 5 -4.63 26.09 20.04
N SER A 6 -3.59 26.01 20.88
CA SER A 6 -2.24 26.49 20.58
C SER A 6 -1.45 25.30 20.06
N ILE A 7 -1.09 25.33 18.78
CA ILE A 7 -0.19 24.35 18.14
C ILE A 7 1.24 24.77 18.45
N LEU A 8 2.02 23.89 19.08
CA LEU A 8 3.47 24.02 19.22
C LEU A 8 4.10 23.36 17.98
N SER A 9 4.66 24.20 17.12
CA SER A 9 5.50 23.80 15.99
C SER A 9 6.90 23.45 16.52
N SER A 10 7.31 22.20 16.39
CA SER A 10 8.70 21.77 16.56
C SER A 10 9.41 21.89 15.23
N ALA A 11 10.34 22.84 15.14
CA ALA A 11 11.22 23.05 14.01
C ALA A 11 12.32 21.97 14.00
N VAL A 12 12.35 21.16 12.94
CA VAL A 12 13.48 20.28 12.63
C VAL A 12 14.51 21.08 11.84
N LEU A 13 15.74 21.12 12.34
CA LEU A 13 16.90 21.74 11.69
C LEU A 13 17.38 20.88 10.52
N LEU A 14 17.39 21.45 9.30
CA LEU A 14 18.18 20.92 8.18
C LEU A 14 19.68 21.27 8.35
N PRO A 15 20.62 20.34 8.12
CA PRO A 15 22.02 20.67 8.00
C PRO A 15 22.35 21.25 6.61
N VAL A 16 23.02 22.40 6.66
CA VAL A 16 23.59 23.16 5.53
C VAL A 16 24.80 22.41 4.97
N PHE A 17 24.76 21.99 3.70
CA PHE A 17 25.95 21.50 3.01
C PHE A 17 26.82 22.66 2.50
N LEU A 18 28.08 22.60 2.90
CA LEU A 18 29.15 23.56 2.64
C LEU A 18 29.63 23.46 1.19
N THR A 19 29.82 24.61 0.55
CA THR A 19 30.41 24.76 -0.78
C THR A 19 31.92 24.48 -0.76
N LEU A 20 32.42 23.81 -1.80
CA LEU A 20 33.85 23.84 -2.17
C LEU A 20 34.01 24.39 -3.60
N THR A 21 34.97 25.30 -3.74
CA THR A 21 35.34 26.03 -4.96
C THR A 21 36.70 25.55 -5.49
N ALA A 22 36.90 25.76 -6.80
CA ALA A 22 38.13 25.82 -7.62
C ALA A 22 38.32 24.59 -8.55
N CYS A 23 38.77 24.68 -9.80
CA CYS A 23 39.49 25.69 -10.60
C CYS A 23 39.20 25.37 -12.11
N GLY A 24 38.90 26.30 -13.03
CA GLY A 24 39.84 27.16 -13.76
C GLY A 24 40.49 26.48 -15.00
N GLY A 25 40.14 26.88 -16.24
CA GLY A 25 40.99 26.56 -17.41
C GLY A 25 40.42 26.58 -18.84
N SER A 26 40.50 27.75 -19.49
CA SER A 26 40.78 28.02 -20.93
C SER A 26 39.86 27.53 -22.08
N SER A 27 39.18 28.50 -22.68
CA SER A 27 39.21 28.94 -24.09
C SER A 27 39.59 27.99 -25.23
N GLY A 28 38.74 27.94 -26.25
CA GLY A 28 39.11 27.63 -27.64
C GLY A 28 37.93 27.80 -28.60
N SER A 29 37.85 28.96 -29.28
CA SER A 29 36.98 29.13 -30.45
C SER A 29 37.76 28.74 -31.72
N SER A 30 37.10 28.04 -32.64
CA SER A 30 37.52 27.98 -34.04
C SER A 30 36.31 27.70 -34.94
N SER A 31 35.98 28.68 -35.75
CA SER A 31 35.07 28.61 -36.89
C SER A 31 35.64 27.74 -38.02
N THR A 32 34.78 27.00 -38.73
CA THR A 32 34.73 27.03 -40.20
C THR A 32 33.37 26.54 -40.68
N THR A 33 32.75 27.37 -41.51
CA THR A 33 31.66 27.08 -42.43
C THR A 33 32.12 26.10 -43.51
N ASP A 34 31.31 25.10 -43.85
CA ASP A 34 31.27 24.57 -45.22
C ASP A 34 29.84 24.12 -45.61
N ASN A 35 29.51 24.37 -46.87
CA ASN A 35 28.17 24.33 -47.46
C ASN A 35 27.97 23.02 -48.25
N LEU A 36 26.99 22.19 -47.86
CA LEU A 36 26.08 21.31 -48.67
C LEU A 36 26.69 20.26 -49.65
N PRO A 37 25.99 19.16 -50.05
CA PRO A 37 24.53 18.97 -50.10
C PRO A 37 23.97 17.59 -49.63
N ASN A 38 22.65 17.57 -49.45
CA ASN A 38 21.71 16.46 -49.31
C ASN A 38 22.22 15.04 -49.67
N ASN A 39 22.16 14.12 -48.71
CA ASN A 39 21.61 12.79 -48.94
C ASN A 39 20.67 12.41 -47.79
N GLU A 40 19.68 11.60 -48.12
CA GLU A 40 18.64 11.11 -47.22
C GLU A 40 19.19 10.02 -46.27
N GLU A 41 18.41 9.74 -45.22
CA GLU A 41 18.42 8.51 -44.40
C GLU A 41 19.18 8.58 -43.06
N SER A 42 18.48 8.99 -41.98
CA SER A 42 18.23 8.16 -40.78
C SER A 42 17.36 8.95 -39.79
N ALA A 43 16.13 8.46 -39.54
CA ALA A 43 15.31 8.93 -38.44
C ALA A 43 15.91 8.43 -37.12
N ASP A 44 16.15 9.36 -36.21
CA ASP A 44 16.49 9.12 -34.81
C ASP A 44 15.17 9.04 -34.03
N PRO A 45 14.82 7.92 -33.38
CA PRO A 45 13.62 7.81 -32.58
C PRO A 45 14.01 7.99 -31.11
N ASP A 46 14.24 9.24 -30.69
CA ASP A 46 14.16 9.54 -29.26
C ASP A 46 13.76 11.00 -29.03
N ASN A 47 12.69 11.13 -28.26
CA ASN A 47 12.37 12.27 -27.42
C ASN A 47 12.03 13.62 -28.09
N THR A 48 10.72 13.91 -28.16
CA THR A 48 10.16 15.11 -27.50
C THR A 48 8.65 14.93 -27.32
N GLN A 49 8.22 14.62 -26.10
CA GLN A 49 6.89 14.97 -25.62
C GLN A 49 6.92 16.42 -25.12
N PRO A 50 5.84 17.20 -25.30
CA PRO A 50 5.43 18.17 -24.31
C PRO A 50 4.20 17.63 -23.57
N GLU A 51 4.24 17.79 -22.24
CA GLU A 51 3.09 17.65 -21.34
C GLU A 51 1.94 18.51 -21.84
N ASP A 52 0.87 17.85 -22.27
CA ASP A 52 -0.39 18.46 -22.66
C ASP A 52 -1.51 17.55 -22.13
N ASN A 53 -2.08 17.93 -20.99
CA ASN A 53 -3.23 17.26 -20.38
C ASN A 53 -4.54 17.62 -21.11
N SER A 54 -4.47 18.23 -22.31
CA SER A 54 -5.61 18.44 -23.20
C SER A 54 -5.48 17.59 -24.48
N VAL A 55 -5.76 16.29 -24.35
CA VAL A 55 -5.81 15.42 -25.53
C VAL A 55 -7.04 15.73 -26.38
N GLY A 56 -6.82 16.27 -27.58
CA GLY A 56 -7.74 16.07 -28.69
C GLY A 56 -7.93 14.56 -28.94
N PRO A 57 -9.07 14.11 -29.50
CA PRO A 57 -9.47 12.71 -29.45
C PRO A 57 -8.39 11.80 -30.05
N ARG A 58 -7.87 10.86 -29.24
CA ARG A 58 -7.12 9.71 -29.73
C ARG A 58 -7.94 9.02 -30.82
N SER A 59 -7.24 8.49 -31.82
CA SER A 59 -7.88 7.62 -32.79
C SER A 59 -8.03 6.24 -32.16
N TYR A 60 -9.21 5.90 -31.65
CA TYR A 60 -9.58 4.55 -31.16
C TYR A 60 -9.68 3.50 -32.29
N ALA A 61 -8.82 3.64 -33.30
CA ALA A 61 -8.65 2.66 -34.37
C ALA A 61 -7.84 1.45 -33.90
N ASP A 62 -7.16 1.60 -32.76
CA ASP A 62 -6.37 0.58 -32.09
C ASP A 62 -6.43 0.90 -30.59
N ILE A 63 -7.01 0.00 -29.79
CA ILE A 63 -7.16 0.14 -28.34
C ILE A 63 -6.18 -0.74 -27.56
N ASP A 64 -5.37 -1.53 -28.26
CA ASP A 64 -4.35 -2.46 -27.73
C ASP A 64 -3.14 -2.40 -28.66
N SER A 65 -2.47 -1.25 -28.62
CA SER A 65 -1.38 -0.77 -29.46
C SER A 65 -0.12 -1.65 -29.38
N ASP A 66 0.06 -2.42 -28.31
CA ASP A 66 1.17 -3.35 -28.15
C ASP A 66 0.80 -4.83 -28.36
N ASP A 67 -0.46 -5.10 -28.73
CA ASP A 67 -1.04 -6.42 -28.98
C ASP A 67 -0.91 -7.40 -27.79
N ASN A 68 -0.83 -6.91 -26.54
CA ASN A 68 -0.62 -7.76 -25.37
C ASN A 68 -1.91 -8.32 -24.75
N GLY A 69 -3.08 -7.86 -25.21
CA GLY A 69 -4.39 -8.27 -24.72
C GLY A 69 -4.93 -7.42 -23.57
N LEU A 70 -4.33 -6.25 -23.29
CA LEU A 70 -4.81 -5.26 -22.34
C LEU A 70 -5.09 -3.95 -23.06
N ILE A 71 -6.24 -3.36 -22.77
CA ILE A 71 -6.68 -2.12 -23.43
C ILE A 71 -5.93 -0.94 -22.84
N GLU A 72 -5.33 -0.09 -23.67
CA GLU A 72 -4.62 1.10 -23.18
C GLU A 72 -5.57 2.15 -22.60
N ILE A 73 -5.19 2.64 -21.42
CA ILE A 73 -5.80 3.77 -20.72
C ILE A 73 -4.73 4.86 -20.59
N SER A 74 -5.05 6.05 -21.05
CA SER A 74 -4.14 7.20 -21.10
C SER A 74 -4.70 8.51 -20.55
N SER A 75 -5.94 8.47 -20.09
CA SER A 75 -6.63 9.62 -19.52
C SER A 75 -7.59 9.17 -18.42
N LEU A 76 -7.97 10.10 -17.55
CA LEU A 76 -9.02 9.84 -16.57
C LEU A 76 -10.37 9.55 -17.24
N GLU A 77 -10.62 10.11 -18.41
CA GLU A 77 -11.82 9.82 -19.21
C GLU A 77 -11.86 8.35 -19.63
N GLU A 78 -10.75 7.81 -20.15
CA GLU A 78 -10.68 6.38 -20.49
C GLU A 78 -10.71 5.49 -19.24
N LEU A 79 -10.09 5.91 -18.13
CA LEU A 79 -10.19 5.21 -16.85
C LEU A 79 -11.64 5.16 -16.37
N ASP A 80 -12.40 6.24 -16.57
CA ASP A 80 -13.83 6.30 -16.28
C ASP A 80 -14.62 5.29 -17.12
N TRP A 81 -14.27 5.13 -18.40
CA TRP A 81 -14.91 4.19 -19.30
C TRP A 81 -14.74 2.70 -18.92
N VAL A 82 -13.73 2.36 -18.11
CA VAL A 82 -13.56 1.00 -17.58
C VAL A 82 -14.83 0.47 -16.91
N ARG A 83 -15.62 1.36 -16.27
CA ARG A 83 -16.89 0.97 -15.62
C ARG A 83 -17.95 0.44 -16.59
N ASN A 84 -17.83 0.74 -17.88
CA ASN A 84 -18.79 0.34 -18.90
C ASN A 84 -18.54 -1.08 -19.44
N ASN A 85 -17.36 -1.66 -19.19
CA ASN A 85 -17.05 -3.05 -19.50
C ASN A 85 -16.08 -3.67 -18.47
N LEU A 86 -16.63 -4.06 -17.32
CA LEU A 86 -15.87 -4.61 -16.20
C LEU A 86 -15.14 -5.94 -16.48
N ALA A 87 -15.36 -6.56 -17.65
CA ALA A 87 -14.64 -7.74 -18.12
C ALA A 87 -13.46 -7.42 -19.03
N GLY A 88 -13.25 -6.15 -19.42
CA GLY A 88 -12.07 -5.73 -20.19
C GLY A 88 -11.96 -6.32 -21.59
N THR A 89 -13.10 -6.65 -22.21
CA THR A 89 -13.12 -7.31 -23.54
C THR A 89 -13.08 -6.34 -24.71
N TYR A 90 -13.46 -5.09 -24.48
CA TYR A 90 -13.44 -3.96 -25.41
C TYR A 90 -13.72 -2.67 -24.63
N LEU A 91 -13.42 -1.51 -25.20
CA LEU A 91 -13.62 -0.21 -24.57
C LEU A 91 -14.99 0.37 -24.94
N VAL A 92 -15.66 1.01 -23.99
CA VAL A 92 -16.99 1.61 -24.21
C VAL A 92 -17.05 2.98 -23.56
N ASP A 93 -17.26 4.02 -24.36
CA ASP A 93 -17.42 5.38 -23.83
C ASP A 93 -18.78 5.59 -23.15
N ASN A 94 -18.91 6.73 -22.47
CA ASN A 94 -20.13 7.08 -21.74
C ASN A 94 -21.35 7.35 -22.65
N ASP A 95 -21.16 7.52 -23.96
CA ASP A 95 -22.22 7.60 -24.96
C ASP A 95 -22.66 6.21 -25.48
N GLY A 96 -21.94 5.15 -25.10
CA GLY A 96 -22.18 3.77 -25.48
C GLY A 96 -21.56 3.36 -26.82
N ASN A 97 -20.63 4.15 -27.37
CA ASN A 97 -19.86 3.73 -28.52
C ASN A 97 -18.84 2.67 -28.09
N GLN A 98 -18.78 1.59 -28.86
CA GLN A 98 -17.87 0.47 -28.60
C GLN A 98 -16.66 0.56 -29.51
N TYR A 99 -15.48 0.41 -28.92
CA TYR A 99 -14.21 0.34 -29.62
C TYR A 99 -13.64 -1.05 -29.42
N THR A 100 -13.45 -1.78 -30.52
CA THR A 100 -13.05 -3.20 -30.52
C THR A 100 -11.81 -3.49 -31.38
N ASP A 101 -11.36 -2.49 -32.15
CA ASP A 101 -10.21 -2.64 -33.04
C ASP A 101 -8.92 -2.55 -32.21
N GLY A 102 -7.93 -3.40 -32.49
CA GLY A 102 -6.66 -3.48 -31.74
C GLY A 102 -6.48 -4.79 -30.98
N CYS A 103 -7.54 -5.34 -30.40
CA CYS A 103 -7.41 -6.57 -29.60
C CYS A 103 -6.85 -7.76 -30.41
N PRO A 104 -5.96 -8.57 -29.82
CA PRO A 104 -5.38 -9.74 -30.47
C PRO A 104 -6.44 -10.82 -30.71
N ALA A 105 -6.04 -11.87 -31.44
CA ALA A 105 -6.96 -12.95 -31.83
C ALA A 105 -7.63 -13.68 -30.63
N GLU A 106 -6.98 -13.70 -29.47
CA GLU A 106 -7.51 -14.28 -28.23
C GLU A 106 -8.42 -13.30 -27.45
N GLY A 107 -8.56 -12.06 -27.94
CA GLY A 107 -9.32 -10.97 -27.33
C GLY A 107 -8.52 -10.21 -26.25
N CYS A 108 -9.01 -9.02 -25.91
CA CYS A 108 -8.56 -8.30 -24.73
C CYS A 108 -9.23 -8.88 -23.46
N HIS A 109 -8.52 -8.86 -22.34
CA HIS A 109 -9.00 -9.35 -21.03
C HIS A 109 -8.59 -8.43 -19.89
N GLY A 110 -8.69 -7.12 -20.12
CA GLY A 110 -8.27 -6.13 -19.14
C GLY A 110 -7.86 -4.80 -19.73
N TYR A 111 -7.23 -4.03 -18.87
CA TYR A 111 -6.83 -2.66 -19.09
C TYR A 111 -5.42 -2.45 -18.58
N GLU A 112 -4.69 -1.52 -19.19
CA GLU A 112 -3.42 -1.07 -18.68
C GLU A 112 -3.18 0.42 -18.85
N LEU A 113 -2.46 1.00 -17.88
CA LEU A 113 -2.07 2.40 -17.98
C LEU A 113 -0.88 2.54 -18.93
N THR A 114 -0.88 3.64 -19.67
CA THR A 114 0.22 4.07 -20.55
C THR A 114 0.84 5.40 -20.14
N THR A 115 0.26 6.05 -19.14
CA THR A 115 0.74 7.29 -18.54
C THR A 115 0.24 7.37 -17.10
N ASP A 116 0.90 8.20 -16.33
CA ASP A 116 0.36 8.66 -15.06
C ASP A 116 -0.94 9.43 -15.27
N LEU A 117 -1.84 9.35 -14.29
CA LEU A 117 -3.12 10.03 -14.26
C LEU A 117 -3.20 10.93 -13.02
N ASP A 118 -3.85 12.08 -13.15
CA ASP A 118 -3.96 13.06 -12.07
C ASP A 118 -5.37 13.65 -12.01
N PHE A 119 -6.02 13.50 -10.85
CA PHE A 119 -7.36 14.02 -10.56
C PHE A 119 -7.40 15.54 -10.36
N ASP A 120 -6.25 16.21 -10.20
CA ASP A 120 -6.11 17.66 -10.43
C ASP A 120 -6.02 17.94 -11.94
N THR A 121 -7.17 17.83 -12.60
CA THR A 121 -7.29 17.93 -14.07
C THR A 121 -6.91 19.29 -14.62
N ASN A 122 -6.94 20.34 -13.79
CA ASN A 122 -6.58 21.69 -14.19
C ASN A 122 -5.12 22.07 -13.82
N GLY A 123 -4.47 21.29 -12.97
CA GLY A 123 -3.05 21.40 -12.61
C GLY A 123 -2.73 22.62 -11.73
N ASP A 124 -3.69 23.09 -10.92
CA ASP A 124 -3.50 24.23 -10.01
C ASP A 124 -3.00 23.84 -8.62
N GLY A 125 -2.88 22.54 -8.35
CA GLY A 125 -2.43 21.95 -7.09
C GLY A 125 -3.55 21.72 -6.08
N GLU A 126 -4.83 21.90 -6.44
CA GLU A 126 -5.97 21.69 -5.55
C GLU A 126 -7.10 20.92 -6.26
N VAL A 127 -7.45 19.71 -5.80
CA VAL A 127 -8.65 19.02 -6.29
C VAL A 127 -9.91 19.71 -5.78
N ASN A 128 -10.61 20.41 -6.67
CA ASN A 128 -11.75 21.25 -6.34
C ASN A 128 -12.80 21.26 -7.45
N SER A 129 -13.79 22.17 -7.35
CA SER A 129 -14.90 22.24 -8.32
C SER A 129 -14.50 22.64 -9.75
N ALA A 130 -13.24 22.98 -9.98
CA ALA A 130 -12.67 23.18 -11.31
C ALA A 130 -12.24 21.87 -11.97
N ASP A 131 -12.23 20.75 -11.23
CA ASP A 131 -11.82 19.44 -11.72
C ASP A 131 -12.98 18.53 -12.11
N ASP A 132 -12.78 17.79 -13.19
CA ASP A 132 -13.83 17.01 -13.85
C ASP A 132 -14.47 15.95 -12.94
N TYR A 133 -13.69 15.36 -12.03
CA TYR A 133 -14.12 14.24 -11.18
C TYR A 133 -14.41 14.63 -9.73
N PHE A 134 -14.36 15.93 -9.39
CA PHE A 134 -14.65 16.40 -8.02
C PHE A 134 -16.12 16.25 -7.64
N ASP A 135 -17.03 16.36 -8.60
CA ASP A 135 -18.47 16.13 -8.44
C ASP A 135 -18.98 15.26 -9.60
N TYR A 136 -18.47 14.03 -9.68
CA TYR A 136 -18.67 13.12 -10.80
C TYR A 136 -20.15 12.99 -11.25
N ASP A 137 -21.09 12.99 -10.31
CA ASP A 137 -22.51 12.81 -10.61
C ASP A 137 -23.29 14.13 -10.79
N GLY A 138 -22.62 15.27 -10.64
CA GLY A 138 -23.22 16.60 -10.74
C GLY A 138 -24.29 16.88 -9.68
N SER A 139 -24.27 16.15 -8.55
CA SER A 139 -25.24 16.31 -7.47
C SER A 139 -25.08 17.63 -6.70
N GLY A 140 -23.91 18.26 -6.80
CA GLY A 140 -23.52 19.42 -6.00
C GLY A 140 -23.10 19.07 -4.57
N ASN A 141 -22.96 17.77 -4.26
CA ASN A 141 -22.46 17.29 -2.98
C ASN A 141 -20.94 17.04 -3.00
N ASN A 142 -20.29 17.19 -4.16
CA ASN A 142 -18.85 17.00 -4.35
C ASN A 142 -18.42 15.60 -3.91
N GLU A 143 -19.11 14.59 -4.43
CA GLU A 143 -18.92 13.20 -4.01
C GLU A 143 -17.65 12.57 -4.59
N GLY A 144 -16.94 13.27 -5.47
CA GLY A 144 -15.70 12.77 -6.07
C GLY A 144 -15.92 11.59 -7.00
N TRP A 145 -14.87 10.79 -7.18
CA TRP A 145 -14.87 9.61 -8.03
C TRP A 145 -15.95 8.60 -7.63
N LEU A 146 -16.66 8.05 -8.62
CA LEU A 146 -17.53 6.90 -8.42
C LEU A 146 -16.69 5.61 -8.55
N PRO A 147 -16.63 4.74 -7.54
CA PRO A 147 -15.84 3.51 -7.60
C PRO A 147 -16.19 2.64 -8.81
N VAL A 148 -15.16 2.03 -9.41
CA VAL A 148 -15.32 1.09 -10.54
C VAL A 148 -15.69 -0.29 -10.00
N GLY A 149 -16.78 -0.86 -10.52
CA GLY A 149 -17.32 -2.12 -10.00
C GLY A 149 -18.03 -1.95 -8.66
N SER A 150 -18.90 -2.91 -8.36
CA SER A 150 -19.76 -2.95 -7.17
C SER A 150 -20.01 -4.40 -6.75
N GLU A 151 -20.64 -4.60 -5.59
CA GLU A 151 -21.09 -5.94 -5.18
C GLU A 151 -21.90 -6.67 -6.26
N ALA A 152 -22.83 -5.95 -6.92
CA ALA A 152 -23.73 -6.55 -7.89
C ALA A 152 -23.08 -6.75 -9.27
N THR A 153 -22.08 -5.93 -9.59
CA THR A 153 -21.38 -5.93 -10.88
C THR A 153 -19.92 -5.57 -10.61
N PRO A 154 -19.10 -6.54 -10.24
CA PRO A 154 -17.72 -6.31 -9.83
C PRO A 154 -16.77 -6.26 -11.04
N PHE A 155 -15.60 -5.67 -10.84
CA PHE A 155 -14.52 -5.69 -11.82
C PHE A 155 -13.89 -7.09 -11.89
N ILE A 156 -13.89 -7.74 -13.06
CA ILE A 156 -13.49 -9.16 -13.24
C ILE A 156 -12.42 -9.34 -14.34
N ALA A 157 -11.57 -8.32 -14.52
CA ALA A 157 -10.54 -8.32 -15.55
C ALA A 157 -9.14 -8.09 -14.95
N THR A 158 -8.13 -8.00 -15.81
CA THR A 158 -6.81 -7.50 -15.41
C THR A 158 -6.79 -5.98 -15.44
N PHE A 159 -6.28 -5.33 -14.39
CA PHE A 159 -5.87 -3.94 -14.41
C PHE A 159 -4.37 -3.86 -14.11
N ASN A 160 -3.57 -3.49 -15.10
CA ASN A 160 -2.12 -3.38 -14.99
C ASN A 160 -1.71 -1.90 -15.01
N GLY A 161 -1.22 -1.36 -13.91
CA GLY A 161 -0.76 0.02 -13.89
C GLY A 161 0.56 0.25 -14.64
N ASN A 162 1.29 -0.80 -15.05
CA ASN A 162 2.61 -0.67 -15.70
C ASN A 162 3.58 0.26 -14.95
N ASP A 163 3.50 0.24 -13.62
CA ASP A 163 4.25 1.09 -12.69
C ASP A 163 3.92 2.59 -12.79
N HIS A 164 2.85 2.96 -13.51
CA HIS A 164 2.31 4.31 -13.50
C HIS A 164 1.63 4.66 -12.17
N THR A 165 1.49 5.97 -11.97
CA THR A 165 0.88 6.54 -10.78
C THR A 165 -0.46 7.19 -11.10
N ILE A 166 -1.47 6.93 -10.25
CA ILE A 166 -2.70 7.73 -10.16
C ILE A 166 -2.53 8.68 -8.96
N ARG A 167 -2.68 9.98 -9.18
CA ARG A 167 -2.54 11.02 -8.15
C ARG A 167 -3.88 11.63 -7.77
N ASN A 168 -3.96 12.10 -6.53
CA ASN A 168 -5.01 12.99 -6.07
C ASN A 168 -6.44 12.41 -6.12
N LEU A 169 -6.57 11.07 -6.03
CA LEU A 169 -7.87 10.40 -6.03
C LEU A 169 -8.75 10.96 -4.91
N TYR A 170 -9.84 11.64 -5.27
CA TYR A 170 -10.78 12.22 -4.30
C TYR A 170 -12.11 11.47 -4.30
N ILE A 171 -12.55 11.02 -3.12
CA ILE A 171 -13.87 10.39 -2.91
C ILE A 171 -14.50 10.93 -1.62
N ASN A 172 -15.76 11.35 -1.69
CA ASN A 172 -16.53 11.80 -0.53
C ASN A 172 -17.94 11.20 -0.58
N ARG A 173 -18.05 9.90 -0.31
CA ARG A 173 -19.28 9.11 -0.54
C ARG A 173 -19.67 8.30 0.68
N ASN A 174 -20.86 8.59 1.23
CA ASN A 174 -21.48 7.79 2.29
C ASN A 174 -22.08 6.50 1.73
N GLN A 175 -21.19 5.53 1.51
CA GLN A 175 -21.52 4.18 1.09
C GLN A 175 -20.42 3.22 1.54
N GLN A 176 -20.72 1.93 1.49
CA GLN A 176 -19.76 0.86 1.69
C GLN A 176 -18.98 0.59 0.40
N ARG A 177 -17.85 -0.12 0.50
CA ARG A 177 -17.05 -0.57 -0.65
C ARG A 177 -16.54 0.60 -1.48
N VAL A 178 -15.70 1.41 -0.85
CA VAL A 178 -15.16 2.65 -1.43
C VAL A 178 -13.66 2.49 -1.72
N GLY A 179 -13.26 2.97 -2.90
CA GLY A 179 -11.88 2.98 -3.41
C GLY A 179 -11.88 3.39 -4.88
N LEU A 180 -10.72 3.30 -5.55
CA LEU A 180 -10.68 3.37 -7.02
C LEU A 180 -11.65 2.34 -7.62
N PHE A 181 -11.61 1.12 -7.07
CA PHE A 181 -12.59 0.07 -7.30
C PHE A 181 -13.54 -0.06 -6.10
N GLY A 182 -14.82 -0.30 -6.36
CA GLY A 182 -15.75 -0.67 -5.29
C GLY A 182 -15.55 -2.13 -4.91
N GLN A 183 -15.54 -3.01 -5.91
CA GLN A 183 -15.21 -4.41 -5.73
C GLN A 183 -14.48 -5.00 -6.93
N THR A 184 -13.47 -5.82 -6.63
CA THR A 184 -12.75 -6.66 -7.59
C THR A 184 -13.05 -8.14 -7.37
N GLY A 185 -13.19 -8.87 -8.48
CA GLY A 185 -13.47 -10.30 -8.57
C GLY A 185 -14.96 -10.65 -8.52
N THR A 186 -15.37 -11.72 -7.84
CA THR A 186 -16.67 -12.43 -8.09
C THR A 186 -17.94 -11.56 -7.93
N GLU A 187 -19.06 -11.71 -8.67
CA GLU A 187 -19.66 -12.83 -9.44
C GLU A 187 -19.52 -12.66 -10.97
N GLY A 188 -18.68 -13.49 -11.60
CA GLY A 188 -18.42 -13.52 -13.05
C GLY A 188 -17.03 -14.04 -13.43
N GLY A 189 -16.04 -13.86 -12.54
CA GLY A 189 -14.67 -14.32 -12.70
C GLY A 189 -13.74 -13.72 -11.64
N PRO A 190 -12.47 -14.16 -11.59
CA PRO A 190 -11.46 -13.52 -10.76
C PRO A 190 -11.05 -12.16 -11.34
N ALA A 191 -10.32 -11.37 -10.56
CA ALA A 191 -9.66 -10.15 -11.02
C ALA A 191 -8.16 -10.20 -10.74
N VAL A 192 -7.39 -9.43 -11.52
CA VAL A 192 -5.96 -9.21 -11.28
C VAL A 192 -5.72 -7.71 -11.27
N VAL A 193 -5.14 -7.17 -10.20
CA VAL A 193 -4.78 -5.76 -10.11
C VAL A 193 -3.32 -5.65 -9.72
N ARG A 194 -2.49 -5.03 -10.57
CA ARG A 194 -1.05 -5.02 -10.35
C ARG A 194 -0.32 -3.79 -10.83
N ARG A 195 0.87 -3.56 -10.25
CA ARG A 195 1.89 -2.58 -10.72
C ARG A 195 1.34 -1.17 -10.80
N LEU A 196 0.80 -0.66 -9.71
CA LEU A 196 0.11 0.62 -9.65
C LEU A 196 0.44 1.33 -8.34
N SER A 197 0.75 2.62 -8.43
CA SER A 197 0.79 3.50 -7.25
C SER A 197 -0.42 4.43 -7.25
N ILE A 198 -1.10 4.55 -6.11
CA ILE A 198 -2.16 5.56 -5.91
C ILE A 198 -1.72 6.48 -4.78
N VAL A 199 -1.36 7.72 -5.10
CA VAL A 199 -0.77 8.65 -4.13
C VAL A 199 -1.64 9.88 -3.94
N ASP A 200 -1.49 10.50 -2.77
CA ASP A 200 -2.21 11.71 -2.38
C ASP A 200 -3.74 11.55 -2.46
N ALA A 201 -4.24 10.34 -2.17
CA ALA A 201 -5.67 10.08 -2.12
C ALA A 201 -6.34 10.85 -0.95
N ASP A 202 -7.58 11.29 -1.13
CA ASP A 202 -8.42 11.88 -0.09
C ASP A 202 -9.80 11.21 -0.12
N ILE A 203 -9.99 10.23 0.78
CA ILE A 203 -11.22 9.48 0.91
C ILE A 203 -11.91 9.86 2.22
N THR A 204 -13.10 10.44 2.12
CA THR A 204 -13.88 10.92 3.26
C THR A 204 -15.31 10.40 3.23
N ASN A 205 -15.95 10.42 4.41
CA ASN A 205 -17.38 10.13 4.56
C ASN A 205 -17.77 8.72 4.05
N ALA A 206 -16.80 7.81 3.93
CA ALA A 206 -17.02 6.43 3.54
C ALA A 206 -17.36 5.54 4.74
N ASP A 207 -18.08 4.44 4.49
CA ASP A 207 -18.54 3.50 5.50
C ASP A 207 -17.70 2.21 5.47
N ASP A 208 -18.28 1.06 5.79
CA ASP A 208 -17.61 -0.25 5.77
C ASP A 208 -16.86 -0.56 4.47
N TYR A 209 -15.74 -1.27 4.63
CA TYR A 209 -14.92 -1.79 3.55
C TYR A 209 -14.39 -0.68 2.65
N THR A 210 -13.63 0.24 3.23
CA THR A 210 -12.98 1.32 2.48
C THR A 210 -11.49 1.05 2.32
N GLY A 211 -10.98 1.20 1.11
CA GLY A 211 -9.53 1.23 0.85
C GLY A 211 -9.18 2.03 -0.39
N ILE A 212 -7.95 2.55 -0.47
CA ILE A 212 -7.56 3.44 -1.58
C ILE A 212 -7.66 2.71 -2.94
N LEU A 213 -7.17 1.47 -3.01
CA LEU A 213 -7.25 0.66 -4.22
C LEU A 213 -8.67 0.13 -4.42
N SER A 214 -9.18 -0.60 -3.44
CA SER A 214 -10.47 -1.28 -3.55
C SER A 214 -11.19 -1.32 -2.22
N GLY A 215 -12.51 -1.17 -2.25
CA GLY A 215 -13.31 -1.41 -1.06
C GLY A 215 -13.31 -2.89 -0.64
N TYR A 216 -13.52 -3.79 -1.62
CA TYR A 216 -13.61 -5.23 -1.38
C TYR A 216 -12.88 -6.02 -2.47
N ALA A 217 -11.99 -6.92 -2.08
CA ALA A 217 -11.32 -7.84 -3.00
C ALA A 217 -11.77 -9.28 -2.72
N TYR A 218 -12.42 -9.92 -3.70
CA TYR A 218 -12.90 -11.30 -3.58
C TYR A 218 -12.47 -12.13 -4.79
N ASP A 219 -11.64 -13.16 -4.61
CA ASP A 219 -11.07 -13.96 -5.72
C ASP A 219 -10.21 -13.07 -6.62
N THR A 220 -9.41 -12.21 -5.98
CA THR A 220 -8.54 -11.25 -6.63
C THR A 220 -7.07 -11.58 -6.35
N GLU A 221 -6.24 -11.46 -7.38
CA GLU A 221 -4.79 -11.36 -7.23
C GLU A 221 -4.39 -9.87 -7.22
N VAL A 222 -3.81 -9.41 -6.12
CA VAL A 222 -3.30 -8.04 -5.98
C VAL A 222 -1.79 -8.09 -5.78
N SER A 223 -1.04 -7.44 -6.66
CA SER A 223 0.43 -7.41 -6.53
C SER A 223 1.11 -6.12 -6.95
N TYR A 224 2.19 -5.75 -6.27
CA TYR A 224 2.99 -4.57 -6.63
C TYR A 224 2.15 -3.28 -6.59
N ILE A 225 1.53 -3.05 -5.43
CA ILE A 225 0.67 -1.88 -5.20
C ILE A 225 1.28 -1.02 -4.10
N PHE A 226 1.28 0.29 -4.32
CA PHE A 226 1.59 1.26 -3.27
C PHE A 226 0.44 2.26 -3.12
N THR A 227 0.09 2.62 -1.88
CA THR A 227 -0.90 3.67 -1.61
C THR A 227 -0.43 4.71 -0.59
N SER A 228 -0.78 5.97 -0.82
CA SER A 228 -0.64 7.05 0.17
C SER A 228 -1.82 8.02 0.08
N GLY A 229 -2.02 8.80 1.14
CA GLY A 229 -3.13 9.73 1.26
C GLY A 229 -3.89 9.57 2.56
N ALA A 230 -5.06 10.19 2.67
CA ALA A 230 -5.89 10.18 3.86
C ALA A 230 -7.18 9.38 3.67
N LEU A 231 -7.55 8.59 4.67
CA LEU A 231 -8.84 7.94 4.80
C LEU A 231 -9.50 8.41 6.10
N ASN A 232 -10.70 8.97 5.98
CA ASN A 232 -11.55 9.32 7.11
C ASN A 232 -12.90 8.64 6.95
N VAL A 233 -13.05 7.49 7.62
CA VAL A 233 -14.14 6.53 7.44
C VAL A 233 -14.98 6.40 8.70
N ASP A 234 -16.20 5.89 8.58
CA ASP A 234 -17.05 5.63 9.74
C ASP A 234 -16.61 4.33 10.46
N GLU A 235 -16.67 3.18 9.80
CA GLU A 235 -16.48 1.87 10.46
C GLU A 235 -15.18 1.17 10.06
N GLU A 236 -15.08 0.58 8.85
CA GLU A 236 -13.98 -0.31 8.50
C GLU A 236 -13.10 0.21 7.34
N ALA A 237 -11.78 0.19 7.53
CA ALA A 237 -10.84 0.52 6.46
C ALA A 237 -9.52 -0.25 6.48
N GLY A 238 -8.96 -0.35 5.27
CA GLY A 238 -7.58 -0.69 4.98
C GLY A 238 -6.93 0.40 4.14
N GLY A 239 -5.67 0.74 4.38
CA GLY A 239 -4.96 1.73 3.55
C GLY A 239 -4.85 1.33 2.07
N ILE A 240 -4.96 0.03 1.76
CA ILE A 240 -4.95 -0.49 0.39
C ILE A 240 -6.32 -1.04 0.01
N ILE A 241 -6.80 -2.06 0.74
CA ILE A 241 -8.05 -2.75 0.45
C ILE A 241 -8.90 -2.76 1.71
N GLY A 242 -10.17 -2.40 1.63
CA GLY A 242 -11.05 -2.44 2.81
C GLY A 242 -11.18 -3.84 3.40
N ASN A 243 -11.53 -4.83 2.58
CA ASN A 243 -11.67 -6.24 2.96
C ASN A 243 -11.10 -7.19 1.91
N ILE A 244 -10.41 -8.24 2.36
CA ILE A 244 -9.78 -9.25 1.49
C ILE A 244 -10.40 -10.62 1.80
N ASP A 245 -11.06 -11.22 0.82
CA ASP A 245 -11.65 -12.58 0.92
C ASP A 245 -11.20 -13.46 -0.25
N ASN A 246 -10.83 -14.71 0.06
CA ASN A 246 -10.41 -15.74 -0.91
C ASN A 246 -9.43 -15.18 -1.98
N SER A 247 -8.45 -14.41 -1.55
CA SER A 247 -7.59 -13.60 -2.44
C SER A 247 -6.11 -13.78 -2.11
N GLN A 248 -5.27 -13.41 -3.07
CA GLN A 248 -3.81 -13.42 -2.93
C GLN A 248 -3.31 -11.98 -3.02
N VAL A 249 -2.72 -11.48 -1.94
CA VAL A 249 -2.18 -10.11 -1.87
C VAL A 249 -0.68 -10.21 -1.61
N SER A 250 0.14 -9.62 -2.48
CA SER A 250 1.59 -9.66 -2.29
C SER A 250 2.33 -8.42 -2.78
N HIS A 251 3.49 -8.12 -2.21
CA HIS A 251 4.28 -6.95 -2.63
C HIS A 251 3.47 -5.65 -2.57
N VAL A 252 2.74 -5.45 -1.47
CA VAL A 252 1.95 -4.24 -1.27
C VAL A 252 2.49 -3.39 -0.12
N GLY A 253 2.41 -2.07 -0.28
CA GLY A 253 2.92 -1.09 0.68
C GLY A 253 1.96 0.08 0.84
N THR A 254 1.95 0.70 2.02
CA THR A 254 1.10 1.87 2.26
C THR A 254 1.69 2.82 3.30
N GLU A 255 1.50 4.11 3.04
CA GLU A 255 1.84 5.25 3.90
C GLU A 255 0.58 6.07 4.23
N ALA A 256 -0.60 5.43 4.20
CA ALA A 256 -1.87 6.12 4.39
C ALA A 256 -2.06 6.65 5.83
N ASP A 257 -2.71 7.81 5.95
CA ASP A 257 -3.24 8.34 7.21
C ASP A 257 -4.71 7.90 7.35
N ILE A 258 -4.95 6.89 8.18
CA ILE A 258 -6.25 6.22 8.32
C ILE A 258 -6.89 6.62 9.65
N SER A 259 -8.13 7.11 9.60
CA SER A 259 -8.91 7.47 10.78
C SER A 259 -10.35 6.98 10.67
N GLY A 260 -10.92 6.51 11.78
CA GLY A 260 -12.31 6.03 11.84
C GLY A 260 -12.76 5.52 13.21
N TYR A 261 -13.95 4.94 13.28
CA TYR A 261 -14.56 4.46 14.54
C TYR A 261 -14.51 2.94 14.72
N GLY A 262 -14.46 2.14 13.66
CA GLY A 262 -14.51 0.67 13.72
C GLY A 262 -13.14 -0.02 13.54
N ALA A 263 -13.07 -1.00 12.64
CA ALA A 263 -11.91 -1.86 12.45
C ALA A 263 -10.96 -1.30 11.39
N LEU A 264 -9.78 -0.86 11.82
CA LEU A 264 -8.80 -0.21 10.94
C LEU A 264 -7.52 -1.03 10.87
N GLY A 265 -7.07 -1.36 9.66
CA GLY A 265 -5.76 -1.95 9.42
C GLY A 265 -4.94 -1.10 8.47
N GLY A 266 -3.62 -1.10 8.60
CA GLY A 266 -2.76 -0.42 7.63
C GLY A 266 -2.98 -0.95 6.21
N ILE A 267 -3.05 -2.27 6.01
CA ILE A 267 -3.29 -2.88 4.69
C ILE A 267 -4.78 -3.14 4.45
N SER A 268 -5.46 -3.79 5.41
CA SER A 268 -6.87 -4.21 5.31
C SER A 268 -7.56 -4.23 6.67
N SER A 269 -8.88 -4.01 6.73
CA SER A 269 -9.64 -4.28 7.96
C SER A 269 -9.61 -5.77 8.27
N THR A 270 -9.81 -6.61 7.25
CA THR A 270 -9.99 -8.05 7.43
C THR A 270 -9.31 -8.86 6.32
N LEU A 271 -8.80 -10.03 6.70
CA LEU A 271 -8.21 -11.03 5.81
C LEU A 271 -8.91 -12.38 6.03
N VAL A 272 -9.62 -12.90 5.03
CA VAL A 272 -10.44 -14.14 5.12
C VAL A 272 -10.03 -15.13 4.04
N ASN A 273 -9.73 -16.38 4.42
CA ASN A 273 -9.31 -17.45 3.49
C ASN A 273 -8.26 -17.01 2.46
N SER A 274 -7.32 -16.15 2.87
CA SER A 274 -6.46 -15.39 1.96
C SER A 274 -4.99 -15.49 2.36
N GLU A 275 -4.13 -14.99 1.48
CA GLU A 275 -2.68 -14.89 1.73
C GLU A 275 -2.22 -13.43 1.59
N LEU A 276 -1.41 -12.97 2.54
CA LEU A 276 -0.70 -11.69 2.51
C LEU A 276 0.81 -11.93 2.53
N LYS A 277 1.55 -11.50 1.49
CA LYS A 277 2.99 -11.82 1.39
C LYS A 277 3.85 -10.62 1.01
N TYR A 278 5.09 -10.56 1.49
CA TYR A 278 6.06 -9.53 1.05
C TYR A 278 5.52 -8.10 1.18
N SER A 279 4.82 -7.78 2.27
CA SER A 279 4.00 -6.57 2.35
C SER A 279 4.26 -5.76 3.62
N TYR A 280 4.18 -4.44 3.51
CA TYR A 280 4.46 -3.55 4.64
C TYR A 280 3.41 -2.47 4.82
N SER A 281 3.40 -1.90 6.01
CA SER A 281 2.61 -0.71 6.34
C SER A 281 3.46 0.25 7.15
N ASP A 282 3.61 1.47 6.64
CA ASP A 282 4.11 2.64 7.38
C ASP A 282 2.97 3.63 7.69
N ALA A 283 1.72 3.14 7.66
CA ALA A 283 0.53 3.95 7.86
C ALA A 283 0.44 4.55 9.28
N THR A 284 -0.20 5.71 9.36
CA THR A 284 -0.73 6.23 10.62
C THR A 284 -2.17 5.75 10.77
N VAL A 285 -2.45 4.92 11.78
CA VAL A 285 -3.79 4.40 12.05
C VAL A 285 -4.34 5.02 13.34
N TYR A 286 -5.49 5.69 13.25
CA TYR A 286 -6.15 6.34 14.39
C TYR A 286 -7.60 5.85 14.54
N ALA A 287 -7.83 4.94 15.49
CA ALA A 287 -9.18 4.45 15.82
C ALA A 287 -9.77 5.15 17.05
N THR A 288 -10.99 5.66 16.91
CA THR A 288 -11.64 6.39 18.00
C THR A 288 -12.36 5.49 19.01
N ASP A 289 -13.00 4.41 18.55
CA ASP A 289 -13.78 3.50 19.40
C ASP A 289 -13.59 2.01 19.09
N GLY A 290 -12.87 1.67 18.02
CA GLY A 290 -12.78 0.30 17.51
C GLY A 290 -11.38 -0.30 17.54
N THR A 291 -11.26 -1.46 16.90
CA THR A 291 -10.02 -2.21 16.79
C THR A 291 -9.08 -1.55 15.77
N SER A 292 -7.81 -1.45 16.11
CA SER A 292 -6.79 -0.97 15.16
C SER A 292 -5.59 -1.91 15.09
N ALA A 293 -5.01 -2.07 13.91
CA ALA A 293 -3.80 -2.84 13.73
C ALA A 293 -2.89 -2.20 12.68
N GLY A 294 -1.57 -2.35 12.86
CA GLY A 294 -0.62 -1.81 11.90
C GLY A 294 -0.71 -2.46 10.52
N LEU A 295 -1.15 -3.73 10.43
CA LEU A 295 -1.39 -4.42 9.15
C LEU A 295 -2.86 -4.78 8.92
N VAL A 296 -3.42 -5.67 9.75
CA VAL A 296 -4.78 -6.20 9.56
C VAL A 296 -5.49 -6.32 10.90
N ALA A 297 -6.70 -5.76 11.03
CA ALA A 297 -7.43 -5.85 12.29
C ALA A 297 -7.87 -7.30 12.58
N TYR A 298 -8.52 -7.98 11.62
CA TYR A 298 -9.05 -9.34 11.81
C TYR A 298 -8.54 -10.34 10.76
N VAL A 299 -8.01 -11.48 11.21
CA VAL A 299 -7.47 -12.54 10.34
C VAL A 299 -8.22 -13.86 10.55
N TYR A 300 -8.89 -14.37 9.52
CA TYR A 300 -9.67 -15.61 9.55
C TYR A 300 -9.14 -16.65 8.56
N SER A 301 -8.70 -17.82 9.03
CA SER A 301 -8.24 -18.94 8.20
C SER A 301 -7.25 -18.52 7.08
N SER A 302 -6.36 -17.59 7.40
CA SER A 302 -5.50 -16.89 6.43
C SER A 302 -4.04 -16.92 6.85
N SER A 303 -3.13 -16.74 5.89
CA SER A 303 -1.70 -16.68 6.17
C SER A 303 -1.12 -15.30 5.84
N ALA A 304 -0.17 -14.87 6.66
CA ALA A 304 0.68 -13.73 6.38
C ALA A 304 2.15 -14.16 6.52
N ASP A 305 2.96 -13.85 5.50
CA ASP A 305 4.38 -14.22 5.45
C ASP A 305 5.23 -13.08 4.91
N GLN A 306 6.37 -12.78 5.54
CA GLN A 306 7.25 -11.69 5.10
C GLN A 306 6.52 -10.35 5.12
N VAL A 307 6.05 -9.97 6.31
CA VAL A 307 5.28 -8.73 6.51
C VAL A 307 5.87 -7.84 7.60
N ALA A 308 5.72 -6.53 7.48
CA ALA A 308 6.09 -5.64 8.58
C ALA A 308 5.29 -4.37 8.75
N PHE A 309 5.39 -3.82 9.95
CA PHE A 309 4.81 -2.56 10.34
C PHE A 309 5.86 -1.61 10.94
N THR A 310 5.94 -0.39 10.40
CA THR A 310 6.86 0.66 10.86
C THR A 310 6.16 1.95 11.27
N GLY A 311 4.87 2.09 10.96
CA GLY A 311 4.09 3.31 11.15
C GLY A 311 3.66 3.56 12.61
N THR A 312 2.51 4.19 12.82
CA THR A 312 1.98 4.44 14.16
C THR A 312 0.53 4.02 14.27
N VAL A 313 0.19 3.25 15.31
CA VAL A 313 -1.20 2.94 15.67
C VAL A 313 -1.58 3.73 16.91
N THR A 314 -2.72 4.40 16.90
CA THR A 314 -3.30 5.09 18.06
C THR A 314 -4.76 4.65 18.22
N SER A 315 -5.16 4.25 19.43
CA SER A 315 -6.57 3.95 19.74
C SER A 315 -6.99 4.59 21.06
N THR A 316 -8.15 5.27 21.08
CA THR A 316 -8.60 6.02 22.26
C THR A 316 -9.51 5.25 23.22
N ALA A 317 -10.04 4.09 22.84
CA ALA A 317 -10.97 3.34 23.70
C ALA A 317 -10.84 1.80 23.62
N SER A 318 -10.10 1.27 22.64
CA SER A 318 -10.25 -0.12 22.20
C SER A 318 -8.93 -0.84 21.97
N PHE A 319 -9.02 -2.03 21.37
CA PHE A 319 -7.91 -2.93 21.11
C PHE A 319 -6.99 -2.37 20.02
N ALA A 320 -5.67 -2.47 20.25
CA ALA A 320 -4.68 -2.06 19.26
C ALA A 320 -3.51 -3.04 19.21
N ALA A 321 -2.98 -3.28 18.01
CA ALA A 321 -1.82 -4.16 17.82
C ALA A 321 -0.87 -3.63 16.75
N PRO A 322 0.44 -3.91 16.84
CA PRO A 322 1.38 -3.47 15.82
C PRO A 322 1.22 -4.25 14.52
N LEU A 323 0.85 -5.54 14.55
CA LEU A 323 0.68 -6.36 13.34
C LEU A 323 -0.79 -6.69 13.12
N PHE A 324 -1.33 -7.61 13.92
CA PHE A 324 -2.72 -8.05 13.86
C PHE A 324 -3.40 -7.91 15.20
N GLU A 325 -4.65 -7.45 15.24
CA GLU A 325 -5.37 -7.44 16.51
C GLU A 325 -5.91 -8.82 16.82
N TRP A 326 -6.64 -9.46 15.90
CA TRP A 326 -7.22 -10.77 16.16
C TRP A 326 -6.86 -11.79 15.09
N MET A 327 -6.45 -12.98 15.53
CA MET A 327 -6.19 -14.13 14.67
C MET A 327 -7.09 -15.31 15.02
N GLY A 328 -7.77 -15.84 13.99
CA GLY A 328 -8.68 -16.96 14.07
C GLY A 328 -8.01 -18.32 13.88
N ASN A 329 -8.83 -19.38 13.93
CA ASN A 329 -8.36 -20.76 13.69
C ASN A 329 -7.66 -20.90 12.34
N ASN A 330 -6.58 -21.68 12.29
CA ASN A 330 -5.76 -21.93 11.11
C ASN A 330 -5.14 -20.66 10.49
N ALA A 331 -5.06 -19.56 11.25
CA ALA A 331 -4.29 -18.41 10.83
C ALA A 331 -2.79 -18.67 11.06
N SER A 332 -1.92 -18.08 10.22
CA SER A 332 -0.47 -18.13 10.43
C SER A 332 0.16 -16.78 10.14
N LEU A 333 1.10 -16.38 10.97
CA LEU A 333 1.94 -15.20 10.78
C LEU A 333 3.39 -15.65 10.86
N THR A 334 4.13 -15.49 9.77
CA THR A 334 5.52 -15.94 9.68
C THR A 334 6.43 -14.87 9.10
N ASN A 335 7.70 -14.89 9.49
CA ASN A 335 8.73 -14.02 8.94
C ASN A 335 8.31 -12.54 9.01
N CYS A 336 8.19 -11.98 10.20
CA CYS A 336 7.57 -10.66 10.35
C CYS A 336 8.27 -9.75 11.34
N TYR A 337 8.06 -8.45 11.22
CA TYR A 337 8.53 -7.53 12.25
C TYR A 337 7.65 -6.31 12.47
N ALA A 338 7.70 -5.77 13.67
CA ALA A 338 7.12 -4.46 13.94
C ALA A 338 8.02 -3.56 14.78
N THR A 339 8.22 -2.34 14.30
CA THR A 339 9.01 -1.29 14.97
C THR A 339 8.18 -0.04 15.22
N GLY A 340 7.02 0.09 14.57
CA GLY A 340 6.12 1.23 14.71
C GLY A 340 5.47 1.32 16.09
N ALA A 341 5.20 2.53 16.58
CA ALA A 341 4.65 2.76 17.93
C ALA A 341 3.16 2.40 18.02
N VAL A 342 2.71 1.88 19.18
CA VAL A 342 1.29 1.61 19.46
C VAL A 342 0.85 2.39 20.70
N LEU A 343 0.13 3.47 20.47
CA LEU A 343 -0.37 4.40 21.46
C LEU A 343 -1.85 4.10 21.77
N SER A 344 -2.12 3.04 22.54
CA SER A 344 -3.47 2.71 23.02
C SER A 344 -3.48 2.60 24.54
N GLU A 345 -4.48 3.20 25.19
CA GLU A 345 -4.73 3.03 26.63
C GLU A 345 -5.50 1.73 26.94
N GLY A 346 -5.96 1.01 25.91
CA GLY A 346 -6.74 -0.23 26.01
C GLY A 346 -5.90 -1.49 26.22
N THR A 347 -6.44 -2.63 25.81
CA THR A 347 -5.69 -3.89 25.71
C THR A 347 -4.95 -3.89 24.39
N THR A 348 -3.65 -4.16 24.43
CA THR A 348 -2.85 -4.37 23.23
C THR A 348 -2.31 -5.80 23.22
N GLY A 349 -1.73 -6.19 22.09
CA GLY A 349 -1.07 -7.47 21.91
C GLY A 349 -0.20 -7.42 20.67
N PHE A 350 0.75 -8.34 20.55
CA PHE A 350 1.47 -8.54 19.30
C PHE A 350 0.53 -9.19 18.24
N ALA A 351 -0.29 -10.12 18.73
CA ALA A 351 -1.51 -10.66 18.15
C ALA A 351 -2.42 -11.16 19.29
N TYR A 352 -3.62 -10.61 19.44
CA TYR A 352 -4.52 -10.93 20.55
C TYR A 352 -5.48 -12.08 20.19
N THR A 353 -5.80 -12.94 21.17
CA THR A 353 -6.88 -13.93 21.04
C THR A 353 -7.66 -14.11 22.33
N VAL A 354 -8.93 -14.52 22.19
CA VAL A 354 -9.75 -14.98 23.32
C VAL A 354 -9.61 -16.50 23.47
N THR A 355 -9.29 -16.92 24.69
CA THR A 355 -8.99 -18.30 25.14
C THR A 355 -9.90 -19.40 24.54
N GLY A 356 -9.31 -20.47 24.01
CA GLY A 356 -10.01 -21.74 23.72
C GLY A 356 -9.89 -22.29 22.29
N ALA A 357 -9.17 -21.60 21.39
CA ALA A 357 -8.97 -21.98 19.99
C ALA A 357 -7.60 -22.65 19.77
N PRO A 358 -7.51 -23.91 19.27
CA PRO A 358 -6.23 -24.51 18.91
C PRO A 358 -5.86 -24.26 17.43
N ALA A 359 -4.55 -24.10 17.19
CA ALA A 359 -3.81 -24.08 15.93
C ALA A 359 -3.77 -22.77 15.12
N TYR A 360 -3.13 -21.73 15.66
CA TYR A 360 -2.53 -20.66 14.86
C TYR A 360 -1.06 -20.45 15.25
N THR A 361 -0.23 -20.04 14.29
CA THR A 361 1.23 -20.00 14.43
C THR A 361 1.75 -18.58 14.28
N ILE A 362 2.68 -18.18 15.14
CA ILE A 362 3.46 -16.95 15.00
C ILE A 362 4.92 -17.36 15.05
N SER A 363 5.65 -17.28 13.95
CA SER A 363 7.04 -17.74 13.96
C SER A 363 7.97 -16.86 13.15
N ASN A 364 9.25 -16.87 13.53
CA ASN A 364 10.28 -16.04 12.92
C ASN A 364 9.88 -14.56 12.88
N CYS A 365 9.52 -14.00 14.03
CA CYS A 365 9.08 -12.63 14.12
C CYS A 365 9.81 -11.87 15.23
N TYR A 366 10.00 -10.57 15.08
CA TYR A 366 10.48 -9.73 16.17
C TYR A 366 9.68 -8.43 16.33
N ILE A 367 9.53 -7.95 17.56
CA ILE A 367 8.82 -6.69 17.84
C ILE A 367 9.66 -5.79 18.74
N THR A 368 9.76 -4.53 18.31
CA THR A 368 10.39 -3.42 19.05
C THR A 368 9.43 -2.24 19.26
N SER A 369 8.22 -2.32 18.70
CA SER A 369 7.12 -1.37 18.89
C SER A 369 6.94 -0.95 20.35
N ASP A 370 6.94 0.35 20.63
CA ASP A 370 6.61 0.88 21.96
C ASP A 370 5.13 0.59 22.28
N LEU A 371 4.90 -0.24 23.31
CA LEU A 371 3.58 -0.60 23.83
C LEU A 371 3.34 -0.03 25.24
N SER A 372 4.18 0.88 25.72
CA SER A 372 4.18 1.36 27.11
C SER A 372 2.92 2.12 27.54
N ALA A 373 2.12 2.58 26.57
CA ALA A 373 0.82 3.19 26.81
C ALA A 373 -0.29 2.17 27.17
N ALA A 374 -0.08 0.89 26.86
CA ALA A 374 -1.09 -0.15 27.02
C ALA A 374 -1.41 -0.45 28.48
N SER A 375 -2.70 -0.63 28.78
CA SER A 375 -3.13 -1.08 30.12
C SER A 375 -2.85 -2.57 30.36
N SER A 376 -2.77 -3.36 29.29
CA SER A 376 -2.46 -4.78 29.29
C SER A 376 -1.91 -5.19 27.94
N VAL A 377 -0.86 -6.00 27.92
CA VAL A 377 -0.33 -6.64 26.70
C VAL A 377 -0.67 -8.13 26.76
N VAL A 378 -1.43 -8.64 25.79
CA VAL A 378 -1.87 -10.03 25.73
C VAL A 378 -1.53 -10.60 24.37
N THR A 379 -0.70 -11.65 24.37
CA THR A 379 -0.36 -12.39 23.14
C THR A 379 -0.37 -13.88 23.45
N GLU A 380 -0.99 -14.67 22.59
CA GLU A 380 -1.01 -16.12 22.69
C GLU A 380 -0.66 -16.70 21.32
N ALA A 381 -0.11 -17.91 21.27
CA ALA A 381 0.18 -18.63 20.03
C ALA A 381 0.28 -20.13 20.32
N SER A 382 -0.01 -20.99 19.33
CA SER A 382 0.19 -22.44 19.46
C SER A 382 1.60 -22.89 19.07
N ASP A 383 2.29 -22.05 18.29
CA ASP A 383 3.70 -22.14 17.95
C ASP A 383 4.21 -20.70 17.93
N ASP A 384 5.21 -20.41 18.76
CA ASP A 384 5.89 -19.12 18.91
C ASP A 384 7.40 -19.23 18.59
N SER A 385 7.78 -20.24 17.80
CA SER A 385 9.19 -20.51 17.47
C SER A 385 9.85 -19.34 16.74
N GLY A 386 10.99 -18.88 17.26
CA GLY A 386 11.70 -17.74 16.69
C GLY A 386 10.94 -16.42 16.83
N PHE A 387 9.99 -16.31 17.77
CA PHE A 387 9.37 -15.05 18.14
C PHE A 387 10.18 -14.33 19.24
N TYR A 388 10.55 -13.07 19.00
CA TYR A 388 11.35 -12.25 19.91
C TYR A 388 10.68 -10.90 20.19
N TYR A 389 10.86 -10.35 21.39
CA TYR A 389 10.43 -8.99 21.71
C TYR A 389 11.50 -8.25 22.51
N ALA A 390 11.68 -6.96 22.20
CA ALA A 390 12.64 -6.11 22.88
C ALA A 390 12.08 -5.58 24.21
N THR A 391 12.60 -6.08 25.33
CA THR A 391 12.17 -5.75 26.70
C THR A 391 12.41 -4.29 27.09
N ASP A 392 13.36 -3.62 26.44
CA ASP A 392 13.76 -2.25 26.72
C ASP A 392 13.12 -1.19 25.80
N SER A 393 12.59 -1.60 24.63
CA SER A 393 11.89 -0.71 23.70
C SER A 393 10.37 -0.86 23.76
N THR A 394 9.87 -2.08 23.97
CA THR A 394 8.42 -2.36 23.95
C THR A 394 7.69 -1.91 25.22
N GLY A 395 8.43 -1.74 26.34
CA GLY A 395 7.83 -1.56 27.65
C GLY A 395 7.23 -2.85 28.24
N VAL A 396 7.50 -4.01 27.62
CA VAL A 396 7.02 -5.33 28.06
C VAL A 396 8.17 -6.11 28.72
N ASP A 397 8.13 -6.25 30.04
CA ASP A 397 9.15 -7.02 30.78
C ASP A 397 9.03 -8.54 30.59
N THR A 398 7.79 -9.05 30.45
CA THR A 398 7.51 -10.50 30.33
C THR A 398 6.28 -10.75 29.46
N SER A 399 6.32 -11.80 28.64
CA SER A 399 5.23 -12.29 27.78
C SER A 399 4.97 -13.79 28.01
N SER A 400 3.76 -14.28 27.73
CA SER A 400 3.41 -15.72 27.74
C SER A 400 3.96 -16.47 26.52
N ILE A 401 4.33 -15.74 25.47
CA ILE A 401 4.97 -16.27 24.26
C ILE A 401 6.25 -15.52 23.91
N GLY A 402 7.10 -16.18 23.13
CA GLY A 402 8.34 -15.61 22.60
C GLY A 402 9.44 -15.44 23.65
N THR A 403 10.61 -15.03 23.15
CA THR A 403 11.80 -14.81 23.97
C THR A 403 12.07 -13.31 24.12
N GLY A 404 12.10 -12.83 25.36
CA GLY A 404 12.44 -11.44 25.68
C GLY A 404 13.95 -11.22 25.63
N VAL A 405 14.37 -10.22 24.87
CA VAL A 405 15.77 -9.80 24.66
C VAL A 405 15.84 -8.27 24.68
N THR A 406 17.01 -7.65 24.62
CA THR A 406 17.12 -6.20 24.37
C THR A 406 17.10 -5.88 22.88
N GLU A 407 16.77 -4.64 22.52
CA GLU A 407 16.89 -4.19 21.12
C GLU A 407 18.34 -4.28 20.61
N ASP A 408 19.32 -3.97 21.47
CA ASP A 408 20.75 -4.13 21.14
C ASP A 408 21.13 -5.61 20.91
N GLU A 409 20.53 -6.54 21.64
CA GLU A 409 20.71 -7.98 21.39
C GLU A 409 20.12 -8.40 20.04
N LEU A 410 18.96 -7.84 19.65
CA LEU A 410 18.36 -8.10 18.33
C LEU A 410 19.17 -7.55 17.15
N LYS A 411 19.84 -6.41 17.33
CA LYS A 411 20.69 -5.78 16.28
C LYS A 411 22.01 -6.49 16.06
N CYS A 412 22.51 -7.18 17.08
CA CYS A 412 23.88 -7.66 17.05
C CYS A 412 24.16 -8.75 15.99
N PRO A 413 23.31 -9.79 15.79
CA PRO A 413 23.57 -10.82 14.79
C PRO A 413 23.54 -10.26 13.36
N THR A 414 24.67 -10.34 12.64
CA THR A 414 24.76 -9.90 11.23
C THR A 414 24.54 -11.04 10.23
N THR A 415 24.19 -12.24 10.71
CA THR A 415 23.89 -13.46 9.93
C THR A 415 22.88 -14.31 10.68
N ALA A 416 22.19 -15.19 9.98
CA ALA A 416 21.37 -16.21 10.62
C ALA A 416 22.23 -17.19 11.43
N ASP A 417 21.62 -17.88 12.40
CA ASP A 417 22.26 -18.93 13.22
C ASP A 417 23.52 -18.50 14.02
N ALA A 418 23.80 -17.20 14.12
CA ALA A 418 25.00 -16.70 14.79
C ALA A 418 25.03 -17.07 16.28
N THR A 419 26.06 -17.77 16.71
CA THR A 419 26.18 -18.29 18.07
C THR A 419 26.69 -17.23 19.06
N PHE A 420 26.40 -17.44 20.35
CA PHE A 420 26.97 -16.61 21.41
C PHE A 420 28.51 -16.59 21.38
N GLU A 421 29.17 -17.68 20.97
CA GLU A 421 30.63 -17.73 20.87
C GLU A 421 31.17 -16.83 19.74
N GLU A 422 30.36 -16.55 18.71
CA GLU A 422 30.71 -15.70 17.57
C GLU A 422 30.42 -14.22 17.85
N THR A 423 29.25 -13.92 18.42
CA THR A 423 28.77 -12.55 18.60
C THR A 423 29.01 -11.99 20.00
N GLY A 424 28.94 -12.85 21.03
CA GLY A 424 28.99 -12.46 22.44
C GLY A 424 27.77 -11.68 22.94
N CYS A 425 26.70 -11.59 22.15
CA CYS A 425 25.62 -10.64 22.37
C CYS A 425 24.45 -11.18 23.18
N ALA A 426 23.93 -12.36 22.85
CA ALA A 426 22.80 -12.96 23.54
C ALA A 426 23.15 -14.36 24.06
N SER A 427 22.59 -14.77 25.19
CA SER A 427 22.88 -16.09 25.78
C SER A 427 22.40 -17.29 24.94
N GLU A 428 21.61 -17.03 23.90
CA GLU A 428 21.07 -18.02 22.96
C GLU A 428 21.34 -17.57 21.51
N THR A 429 21.30 -18.52 20.57
CA THR A 429 21.36 -18.22 19.13
C THR A 429 20.06 -17.54 18.71
N LEU A 430 20.11 -16.23 18.49
CA LEU A 430 19.00 -15.49 17.90
C LEU A 430 18.87 -15.82 16.41
N PHE A 431 17.65 -15.73 15.90
CA PHE A 431 17.35 -15.96 14.47
C PHE A 431 17.79 -17.34 13.96
N ALA A 432 17.70 -18.35 14.83
CA ALA A 432 18.05 -19.72 14.48
C ALA A 432 17.12 -20.24 13.36
N GLY A 433 17.69 -20.75 12.27
CA GLY A 433 16.98 -21.25 11.10
C GLY A 433 16.32 -20.17 10.24
N TRP A 434 16.61 -18.88 10.47
CA TRP A 434 16.13 -17.80 9.61
C TRP A 434 16.86 -17.86 8.26
N ASP A 435 16.12 -17.64 7.18
CA ASP A 435 16.69 -17.70 5.83
C ASP A 435 17.31 -16.34 5.45
N GLU A 436 18.61 -16.30 5.21
CA GLU A 436 19.31 -15.10 4.74
C GLU A 436 18.92 -14.67 3.32
N ALA A 437 18.20 -15.51 2.57
CA ALA A 437 17.54 -15.09 1.33
C ALA A 437 16.28 -14.25 1.61
N ILE A 438 15.65 -14.43 2.77
CA ILE A 438 14.46 -13.68 3.22
C ILE A 438 14.88 -12.44 4.02
N TRP A 439 15.85 -12.60 4.91
CA TRP A 439 16.26 -11.58 5.88
C TRP A 439 17.59 -10.92 5.52
N ASP A 440 17.61 -9.59 5.61
CA ASP A 440 18.80 -8.78 5.62
C ASP A 440 19.15 -8.38 7.04
N PHE A 441 20.18 -9.02 7.59
CA PHE A 441 20.66 -8.76 8.94
C PHE A 441 21.46 -7.45 9.07
N GLY A 442 21.79 -6.78 7.95
CA GLY A 442 22.46 -5.49 7.97
C GLY A 442 23.79 -5.50 8.73
N THR A 443 24.04 -4.45 9.51
CA THR A 443 25.20 -4.31 10.41
C THR A 443 24.79 -4.52 11.86
N ASP A 444 25.76 -4.52 12.78
CA ASP A 444 25.52 -4.66 14.24
C ASP A 444 24.77 -3.47 14.88
N GLN A 445 24.34 -2.50 14.07
CA GLN A 445 23.50 -1.36 14.46
C GLN A 445 22.08 -1.44 13.88
N ASP A 446 21.84 -2.38 12.96
CA ASP A 446 20.60 -2.48 12.21
C ASP A 446 19.76 -3.64 12.74
N LEU A 447 18.44 -3.47 12.79
CA LEU A 447 17.55 -4.60 13.01
C LEU A 447 17.45 -5.41 11.70
N PRO A 448 17.31 -6.75 11.76
CA PRO A 448 17.11 -7.54 10.56
C PRO A 448 15.86 -7.09 9.81
N THR A 449 15.98 -6.76 8.53
CA THR A 449 14.84 -6.35 7.69
C THR A 449 14.55 -7.38 6.62
N LEU A 450 13.37 -7.34 6.01
CA LEU A 450 13.04 -8.27 4.94
C LEU A 450 13.64 -7.80 3.60
N ARG A 451 14.43 -8.66 2.93
CA ARG A 451 15.18 -8.33 1.69
C ARG A 451 14.29 -7.86 0.55
N HIS A 452 13.08 -8.40 0.47
CA HIS A 452 12.13 -8.13 -0.59
C HIS A 452 11.10 -7.04 -0.24
N MET A 453 11.30 -6.32 0.89
CA MET A 453 10.44 -5.20 1.28
C MET A 453 10.99 -3.82 0.92
N THR A 454 12.13 -3.78 0.23
CA THR A 454 12.73 -2.54 -0.27
C THR A 454 12.86 -2.59 -1.78
N THR A 455 11.76 -2.22 -2.45
CA THR A 455 11.83 -1.20 -3.49
C THR A 455 10.51 -0.44 -3.40
N ALA A 456 10.56 0.81 -2.94
CA ALA A 456 9.82 1.84 -3.68
C ALA A 456 10.19 1.56 -5.14
N TYR A 457 9.24 1.00 -5.89
CA TYR A 457 9.55 0.50 -7.23
C TYR A 457 10.21 1.64 -7.96
N PRO A 458 11.46 1.48 -8.45
CA PRO A 458 12.13 2.56 -9.13
C PRO A 458 11.23 3.00 -10.29
N ILE A 459 10.71 4.22 -10.13
CA ILE A 459 10.11 5.01 -11.18
C ILE A 459 11.30 5.48 -12.03
N ASP A 460 11.81 4.60 -12.89
CA ASP A 460 12.81 4.94 -13.90
C ASP A 460 12.44 4.27 -15.24
#